data_AF-A0A2G6NCF4-F1
#
_entry.id   AF-A0A2G6NCF4-F1
#
_cell.length_a   1.000
_cell.length_b   1.000
_cell.length_c   1.000
_cell.angle_alpha   90.00
_cell.angle_beta   90.00
_cell.angle_gamma   90.00
#
_symmetry.space_group_name_H-M   'P 1'
#
loop_
_entity.id
_entity.type
_entity.pdbx_description
1 polymer ?
#
loop_
_entity_poly.entity_id
_entity_poly.type
_entity_poly.pdbx_seq_one_letter_code
_entity_poly.pdbx_strand_id
1 'polypeptide(L)'
;MRSLAQPRLPATRKPDPCRRRRSQTELNRKLLGYSAAASAALALSFPAPADAVVRYSGPKNIIVPNNATVYVDMQDTWGGTPDGQWEFRFQHDSGYHSLPIYGVRSSCVMLNKGHCYASIARLSASTLLPEPGQPDPFVRGGRLAAVNYNTNGSPATYMYQFINTSGYIGVKFKVDTHTHYGWIQFKSTLPPLTGTIIDWAYEDQPDTPIHIGDKAPPPIIPAIPLLLLQD
;
A
#
# COMPACT_ATOMS: atom_id res chain seq x y z
N MET A 1 -90.31 -41.27 -22.69
CA MET A 1 -89.12 -40.97 -23.52
C MET A 1 -88.08 -40.28 -22.65
N ARG A 2 -86.82 -40.70 -22.79
CA ARG A 2 -85.68 -40.46 -21.87
C ARG A 2 -85.31 -38.98 -21.76
N SER A 3 -85.14 -38.48 -20.54
CA SER A 3 -84.47 -37.19 -20.28
C SER A 3 -83.05 -37.46 -19.76
N LEU A 4 -82.05 -36.97 -20.50
CA LEU A 4 -80.62 -37.11 -20.24
C LEU A 4 -80.20 -36.08 -19.18
N ALA A 5 -79.74 -36.53 -18.01
CA ALA A 5 -79.03 -35.67 -17.06
C ALA A 5 -77.51 -35.76 -17.33
N GLN A 6 -76.89 -34.62 -17.61
CA GLN A 6 -75.46 -34.46 -17.88
C GLN A 6 -74.58 -34.71 -16.63
N PRO A 7 -73.33 -35.17 -16.79
CA PRO A 7 -72.38 -35.27 -15.69
C PRO A 7 -71.82 -33.87 -15.33
N ARG A 8 -71.92 -33.48 -14.06
CA ARG A 8 -71.29 -32.26 -13.53
C ARG A 8 -69.79 -32.50 -13.35
N LEU A 9 -68.98 -31.67 -14.02
CA LEU A 9 -67.54 -31.55 -13.79
C LEU A 9 -67.25 -31.10 -12.34
N PRO A 10 -66.22 -31.64 -11.66
CA PRO A 10 -65.81 -31.15 -10.35
C PRO A 10 -65.22 -29.75 -10.45
N ALA A 11 -65.72 -28.84 -9.61
CA ALA A 11 -65.23 -27.48 -9.51
C ALA A 11 -63.76 -27.45 -9.07
N THR A 12 -62.90 -26.81 -9.87
CA THR A 12 -61.52 -26.50 -9.50
C THR A 12 -61.49 -25.59 -8.29
N ARG A 13 -61.00 -26.10 -7.15
CA ARG A 13 -60.79 -25.33 -5.92
C ARG A 13 -59.75 -24.23 -6.21
N LYS A 14 -60.17 -22.96 -6.25
CA LYS A 14 -59.23 -21.83 -6.26
C LYS A 14 -58.44 -21.83 -4.94
N PRO A 15 -57.09 -21.72 -4.97
CA PRO A 15 -56.28 -21.72 -3.76
C PRO A 15 -56.55 -20.47 -2.92
N ASP A 16 -56.75 -20.66 -1.62
CA ASP A 16 -57.06 -19.61 -0.65
C ASP A 16 -55.99 -18.50 -0.63
N PRO A 17 -56.38 -17.21 -0.80
CA PRO A 17 -55.44 -16.09 -0.79
C PRO A 17 -54.64 -15.98 0.52
N CYS A 18 -55.24 -16.36 1.65
CA CYS A 18 -54.58 -16.36 2.96
C CYS A 18 -53.43 -17.37 3.07
N ARG A 19 -53.53 -18.52 2.38
CA ARG A 19 -52.49 -19.55 2.41
C ARG A 19 -51.25 -19.14 1.61
N ARG A 20 -51.44 -18.41 0.51
CA ARG A 20 -50.38 -17.93 -0.37
C ARG A 20 -49.56 -16.77 0.23
N ARG A 21 -50.19 -15.91 1.03
CA ARG A 21 -49.51 -14.83 1.76
C ARG A 21 -48.58 -15.36 2.85
N ARG A 22 -48.99 -16.41 3.56
CA ARG A 22 -48.20 -16.99 4.66
C ARG A 22 -46.92 -17.67 4.18
N SER A 23 -46.97 -18.36 3.03
CA SER A 23 -45.79 -19.02 2.45
C SER A 23 -44.76 -18.05 1.88
N GLN A 24 -45.20 -16.92 1.31
CA GLN A 24 -44.28 -15.87 0.81
C GLN A 24 -43.53 -15.18 1.96
N THR A 25 -44.19 -14.92 3.08
CA THR A 25 -43.54 -14.32 4.26
C THR A 25 -42.47 -15.24 4.84
N GLU A 26 -42.72 -16.56 4.90
CA GLU A 26 -41.72 -17.53 5.35
C GLU A 26 -40.54 -17.66 4.38
N LEU A 27 -40.79 -17.62 3.07
CA LEU A 27 -39.73 -17.66 2.05
C LEU A 27 -38.83 -16.41 2.15
N ASN A 28 -39.43 -15.23 2.29
CA ASN A 28 -38.70 -13.98 2.43
C ASN A 28 -37.89 -13.96 3.73
N ARG A 29 -38.43 -14.49 4.84
CA ARG A 29 -37.71 -14.58 6.11
C ARG A 29 -36.52 -15.54 6.04
N LYS A 30 -36.64 -16.65 5.30
CA LYS A 30 -35.54 -17.58 5.05
C LYS A 30 -34.48 -16.96 4.14
N LEU A 31 -34.88 -16.29 3.05
CA LEU A 31 -33.95 -15.59 2.14
C LEU A 31 -33.18 -14.47 2.84
N LEU A 32 -33.87 -13.68 3.68
CA LEU A 32 -33.22 -12.66 4.53
C LEU A 32 -32.25 -13.27 5.56
N GLY A 33 -32.56 -14.46 6.08
CA GLY A 33 -31.64 -15.21 6.94
C GLY A 33 -30.38 -15.70 6.21
N TYR A 34 -30.53 -16.14 4.95
CA TYR A 34 -29.40 -16.60 4.14
C TYR A 34 -28.47 -15.46 3.69
N SER A 35 -28.98 -14.27 3.38
CA SER A 35 -28.13 -13.13 3.04
C SER A 35 -27.34 -12.61 4.25
N ALA A 36 -27.94 -12.61 5.44
CA ALA A 36 -27.24 -12.24 6.67
C ALA A 36 -26.12 -13.24 7.03
N ALA A 37 -26.38 -14.55 6.90
CA ALA A 37 -25.39 -15.58 7.21
C ALA A 37 -24.23 -15.62 6.19
N ALA A 38 -24.50 -15.42 4.90
CA ALA A 38 -23.45 -15.33 3.88
C ALA A 38 -22.55 -14.10 4.09
N SER A 39 -23.13 -12.98 4.54
CA SER A 39 -22.37 -11.76 4.85
C SER A 39 -21.51 -11.92 6.12
N ALA A 40 -22.03 -12.62 7.13
CA ALA A 40 -21.29 -12.89 8.37
C ALA A 40 -20.15 -13.90 8.19
N ALA A 41 -20.31 -14.91 7.32
CA ALA A 41 -19.27 -15.90 7.05
C ALA A 41 -18.07 -15.31 6.30
N LEU A 42 -18.29 -14.32 5.43
CA LEU A 42 -17.20 -13.59 4.77
C LEU A 42 -16.44 -12.66 5.73
N ALA A 43 -17.15 -12.05 6.69
CA ALA A 43 -16.53 -11.15 7.68
C ALA A 43 -15.63 -11.87 8.70
N LEU A 44 -15.88 -13.15 8.98
CA LEU A 44 -15.08 -13.96 9.92
C LEU A 44 -13.93 -14.72 9.25
N SER A 45 -13.81 -14.65 7.93
CA SER A 45 -12.76 -15.34 7.16
C SER A 45 -11.49 -14.50 6.98
N PHE A 46 -11.53 -13.22 7.33
CA PHE A 46 -10.32 -12.42 7.42
C PHE A 46 -9.67 -12.71 8.77
N PRO A 47 -8.39 -13.13 8.82
CA PRO A 47 -7.64 -13.03 10.07
C PRO A 47 -7.79 -11.59 10.56
N ALA A 48 -8.04 -11.40 11.87
CA ALA A 48 -7.86 -10.09 12.47
C ALA A 48 -6.48 -9.58 12.02
N PRO A 49 -6.33 -8.30 11.60
CA PRO A 49 -5.01 -7.79 11.28
C PRO A 49 -4.15 -8.07 12.50
N ALA A 50 -3.14 -8.92 12.33
CA ALA A 50 -2.07 -8.97 13.31
C ALA A 50 -1.61 -7.52 13.47
N ASP A 51 -1.38 -7.07 14.70
CA ASP A 51 -1.02 -5.69 15.01
C ASP A 51 -0.04 -5.17 13.95
N ALA A 52 -0.33 -4.01 13.35
CA ALA A 52 0.52 -3.38 12.34
C ALA A 52 1.98 -3.38 12.84
N VAL A 53 2.87 -4.08 12.13
CA VAL A 53 4.28 -4.22 12.51
C VAL A 53 5.09 -3.41 11.53
N VAL A 54 5.41 -2.17 11.93
CA VAL A 54 6.33 -1.35 11.14
C VAL A 54 7.76 -1.86 11.32
N ARG A 55 8.44 -2.17 10.22
CA ARG A 55 9.85 -2.54 10.16
C ARG A 55 10.67 -1.32 9.80
N TYR A 56 11.49 -0.84 10.74
CA TYR A 56 12.27 0.38 10.59
C TYR A 56 13.76 0.07 10.37
N SER A 57 14.39 0.78 9.41
CA SER A 57 15.80 0.60 9.07
C SER A 57 16.76 1.15 10.11
N GLY A 58 16.31 2.12 10.93
CA GLY A 58 17.22 3.04 11.60
C GLY A 58 17.84 4.05 10.63
N PRO A 59 18.50 5.11 11.12
CA PRO A 59 19.23 6.05 10.27
C PRO A 59 20.37 5.34 9.53
N LYS A 60 20.37 5.41 8.20
CA LYS A 60 21.38 4.81 7.32
C LYS A 60 22.26 5.87 6.66
N ASN A 61 21.71 7.05 6.34
CA ASN A 61 22.41 8.19 5.76
C ASN A 61 23.29 7.84 4.54
N ILE A 62 22.72 7.08 3.60
CA ILE A 62 23.42 6.59 2.42
C ILE A 62 23.46 7.71 1.37
N ILE A 63 24.66 8.07 0.93
CA ILE A 63 24.86 9.08 -0.11
C ILE A 63 24.54 8.48 -1.48
N VAL A 64 23.72 9.17 -2.26
CA VAL A 64 23.51 8.93 -3.69
C VAL A 64 24.41 9.91 -4.44
N PRO A 65 25.60 9.48 -4.91
CA PRO A 65 26.52 10.36 -5.59
C PRO A 65 26.05 10.64 -7.01
N ASN A 66 26.66 11.64 -7.65
CA ASN A 66 26.33 12.06 -9.02
C ASN A 66 26.94 11.17 -10.12
N ASN A 67 27.54 10.02 -9.77
CA ASN A 67 28.27 9.16 -10.68
C ASN A 67 28.10 7.65 -10.39
N ALA A 68 27.18 7.28 -9.51
CA ALA A 68 26.94 5.87 -9.17
C ALA A 68 25.46 5.57 -9.01
N THR A 69 25.16 4.27 -8.98
CA THR A 69 23.84 3.74 -8.61
C THR A 69 23.90 3.22 -7.19
N VAL A 70 22.88 3.54 -6.42
CA VAL A 70 22.67 3.06 -5.04
C VAL A 70 21.42 2.21 -5.03
N TYR A 71 21.48 1.07 -4.35
CA TYR A 71 20.37 0.14 -4.20
C TYR A 71 19.84 0.20 -2.77
N VAL A 72 18.53 -0.02 -2.61
CA VAL A 72 17.87 -0.15 -1.32
C VAL A 72 17.15 -1.50 -1.29
N ASP A 73 17.51 -2.31 -0.29
CA ASP A 73 16.73 -3.45 0.20
C ASP A 73 15.82 -2.92 1.31
N MET A 74 14.51 -2.95 1.07
CA MET A 74 13.53 -2.47 2.05
C MET A 74 13.48 -3.35 3.30
N GLN A 75 13.95 -4.60 3.20
CA GLN A 75 13.93 -5.61 4.24
C GLN A 75 15.18 -5.53 5.14
N ASP A 76 16.20 -4.73 4.77
CA ASP A 76 17.37 -4.34 5.60
C ASP A 76 16.96 -3.40 6.76
N THR A 77 16.22 -3.99 7.69
CA THR A 77 15.57 -3.35 8.83
C THR A 77 15.73 -4.15 10.11
N TRP A 78 15.52 -3.51 11.26
CA TRP A 78 15.58 -4.21 12.54
C TRP A 78 14.48 -5.28 12.62
N GLY A 79 14.90 -6.53 12.80
CA GLY A 79 14.00 -7.68 12.82
C GLY A 79 13.43 -8.06 11.45
N GLY A 80 13.83 -7.40 10.36
CA GLY A 80 13.61 -7.86 9.00
C GLY A 80 14.57 -8.99 8.62
N THR A 81 14.26 -9.70 7.54
CA THR A 81 15.15 -10.73 6.98
C THR A 81 15.55 -10.31 5.57
N PRO A 82 16.70 -9.64 5.38
CA PRO A 82 17.15 -9.23 4.05
C PRO A 82 17.32 -10.45 3.15
N ASP A 83 16.66 -10.45 2.00
CA ASP A 83 16.74 -11.52 1.00
C ASP A 83 17.85 -11.27 -0.05
N GLY A 84 18.56 -10.14 0.07
CA GLY A 84 19.59 -9.71 -0.87
C GLY A 84 19.02 -9.26 -2.22
N GLN A 85 17.71 -9.05 -2.31
CA GLN A 85 17.03 -8.50 -3.46
C GLN A 85 16.73 -7.03 -3.23
N TRP A 86 17.30 -6.19 -4.08
CA TRP A 86 17.01 -4.76 -4.02
C TRP A 86 15.61 -4.46 -4.57
N GLU A 87 14.79 -3.72 -3.85
CA GLU A 87 13.51 -3.22 -4.35
C GLU A 87 13.64 -1.91 -5.10
N PHE A 88 14.61 -1.06 -4.74
CA PHE A 88 14.74 0.26 -5.34
C PHE A 88 16.18 0.56 -5.72
N ARG A 89 16.33 1.36 -6.77
CA ARG A 89 17.61 1.96 -7.14
C ARG A 89 17.48 3.45 -7.35
N PHE A 90 18.47 4.17 -6.85
CA PHE A 90 18.70 5.58 -7.06
C PHE A 90 19.92 5.71 -7.95
N GLN A 91 19.85 6.57 -8.96
CA GLN A 91 20.99 6.80 -9.85
C GLN A 91 21.02 8.26 -10.24
N HIS A 92 22.21 8.77 -10.55
CA HIS A 92 22.33 10.03 -11.23
C HIS A 92 22.33 9.80 -12.74
N ASP A 93 21.45 10.50 -13.44
CA ASP A 93 21.41 10.52 -14.89
C ASP A 93 22.17 11.75 -15.36
N SER A 94 23.41 11.56 -15.81
CA SER A 94 24.28 12.64 -16.26
C SER A 94 23.79 13.33 -17.53
N GLY A 95 23.02 12.63 -18.39
CA GLY A 95 22.49 13.23 -19.62
C GLY A 95 21.40 14.26 -19.33
N TYR A 96 20.61 14.04 -18.27
CA TYR A 96 19.53 14.93 -17.85
C TYR A 96 19.81 15.70 -16.56
N HIS A 97 21.02 15.56 -16.00
CA HIS A 97 21.40 16.11 -14.70
C HIS A 97 20.30 15.94 -13.65
N SER A 98 19.85 14.69 -13.51
CA SER A 98 18.68 14.35 -12.71
C SER A 98 18.94 13.19 -11.77
N LEU A 99 18.18 13.15 -10.67
CA LEU A 99 18.15 12.06 -9.70
C LEU A 99 16.80 11.33 -9.81
N PRO A 100 16.72 10.27 -10.62
CA PRO A 100 15.59 9.35 -10.59
C PRO A 100 15.69 8.28 -9.49
N ILE A 101 14.51 7.75 -9.15
CA ILE A 101 14.34 6.50 -8.42
C ILE A 101 13.55 5.53 -9.31
N TYR A 102 13.97 4.27 -9.31
CA TYR A 102 13.27 3.19 -10.00
C TYR A 102 13.01 2.05 -9.03
N GLY A 103 11.81 1.51 -9.10
CA GLY A 103 11.53 0.19 -8.59
C GLY A 103 12.18 -0.89 -9.44
N VAL A 104 12.73 -1.88 -8.76
CA VAL A 104 13.31 -3.10 -9.30
C VAL A 104 12.22 -4.16 -9.31
N ARG A 105 12.20 -5.05 -10.32
CA ARG A 105 11.15 -6.07 -10.50
C ARG A 105 9.75 -5.42 -10.51
N SER A 106 8.91 -5.75 -9.52
CA SER A 106 7.53 -5.30 -9.37
C SER A 106 7.37 -4.13 -8.39
N SER A 107 8.47 -3.57 -7.88
CA SER A 107 8.44 -2.44 -6.97
C SER A 107 8.06 -1.16 -7.70
N CYS A 108 7.37 -0.28 -6.99
CA CYS A 108 6.83 0.96 -7.49
C CYS A 108 6.96 2.08 -6.46
N VAL A 109 6.94 3.30 -6.96
CA VAL A 109 7.05 4.56 -6.22
C VAL A 109 5.81 5.41 -6.50
N MET A 110 5.38 6.19 -5.51
CA MET A 110 4.20 7.04 -5.63
C MET A 110 4.50 8.29 -6.49
N LEU A 111 3.67 8.50 -7.53
CA LEU A 111 3.71 9.74 -8.31
C LEU A 111 2.97 10.88 -7.65
N ASN A 112 3.44 12.09 -7.95
CA ASN A 112 2.72 13.31 -7.69
C ASN A 112 1.50 13.39 -8.64
N LYS A 113 0.29 13.24 -8.08
CA LYS A 113 -0.98 13.34 -8.84
C LYS A 113 -1.01 14.67 -9.61
N GLY A 114 -1.29 14.61 -10.91
CA GLY A 114 -1.42 15.81 -11.75
C GLY A 114 -0.15 16.29 -12.46
N HIS A 115 0.99 15.60 -12.33
CA HIS A 115 2.23 15.95 -13.04
C HIS A 115 2.57 14.98 -14.18
N CYS A 116 2.76 15.50 -15.40
CA CYS A 116 2.98 14.72 -16.64
C CYS A 116 4.43 14.24 -16.90
N TYR A 117 5.32 14.30 -15.91
CA TYR A 117 6.76 13.99 -16.10
C TYR A 117 7.31 12.95 -15.13
N ALA A 118 6.46 12.02 -14.69
CA ALA A 118 6.82 11.03 -13.68
C ALA A 118 7.49 11.69 -12.44
N SER A 119 6.95 12.84 -12.01
CA SER A 119 7.44 13.51 -10.79
C SER A 119 7.07 12.67 -9.59
N ILE A 120 8.04 12.29 -8.78
CA ILE A 120 7.78 11.58 -7.53
C ILE A 120 7.06 12.52 -6.55
N ALA A 121 6.07 11.99 -5.83
CA ALA A 121 5.41 12.73 -4.77
C ALA A 121 6.37 12.94 -3.60
N ARG A 122 6.47 14.18 -3.12
CA ARG A 122 7.13 14.49 -1.85
C ARG A 122 6.07 14.50 -0.75
N LEU A 123 5.98 13.39 -0.02
CA LEU A 123 4.97 13.21 1.02
C LEU A 123 5.42 13.82 2.34
N SER A 124 4.45 14.28 3.13
CA SER A 124 4.62 14.66 4.52
C SER A 124 4.47 13.45 5.44
N ALA A 125 5.00 13.54 6.66
CA ALA A 125 4.71 12.57 7.70
C ALA A 125 3.19 12.46 7.94
N SER A 126 2.76 11.31 8.45
CA SER A 126 1.38 10.95 8.77
C SER A 126 0.43 10.79 7.58
N THR A 127 0.85 11.06 6.34
CA THR A 127 0.07 10.69 5.14
C THR A 127 -0.14 9.17 5.12
N LEU A 128 -1.37 8.70 4.92
CA LEU A 128 -1.68 7.27 4.85
C LEU A 128 -1.37 6.71 3.45
N LEU A 129 -0.75 5.53 3.39
CA LEU A 129 -0.31 4.88 2.16
C LEU A 129 -0.70 3.39 2.15
N PRO A 130 -1.47 2.90 1.16
CA PRO A 130 -2.16 3.66 0.12
C PRO A 130 -3.35 4.45 0.68
N GLU A 131 -3.75 5.49 -0.02
CA GLU A 131 -4.95 6.25 0.31
C GLU A 131 -6.21 5.44 -0.07
N PRO A 132 -7.12 5.12 0.88
CA PRO A 132 -8.29 4.30 0.59
C PRO A 132 -9.21 4.92 -0.48
N GLY A 133 -9.67 4.10 -1.42
CA GLY A 133 -10.65 4.51 -2.44
C GLY A 133 -10.08 5.39 -3.57
N GLN A 134 -8.76 5.58 -3.63
CA GLN A 134 -8.10 6.31 -4.71
C GLN A 134 -7.45 5.35 -5.71
N PRO A 135 -7.43 5.69 -7.01
CA PRO A 135 -6.71 4.89 -8.00
C PRO A 135 -5.23 4.84 -7.66
N ASP A 136 -4.64 3.66 -7.83
CA ASP A 136 -3.25 3.30 -7.52
C ASP A 136 -2.26 4.24 -8.25
N PRO A 137 -1.65 5.23 -7.57
CA PRO A 137 -0.76 6.22 -8.21
C PRO A 137 0.70 5.72 -8.27
N PHE A 138 0.92 4.42 -8.04
CA PHE A 138 2.24 3.82 -7.99
C PHE A 138 2.73 3.43 -9.39
N VAL A 139 3.94 3.86 -9.73
CA VAL A 139 4.59 3.55 -11.01
C VAL A 139 5.99 3.01 -10.79
N ARG A 140 6.58 2.43 -11.83
CA ARG A 140 7.91 1.80 -11.75
C ARG A 140 9.07 2.77 -11.50
N GLY A 141 8.89 4.07 -11.71
CA GLY A 141 9.95 5.04 -11.43
C GLY A 141 9.58 6.46 -11.85
N GLY A 142 10.44 7.39 -11.46
CA GLY A 142 10.25 8.81 -11.71
C GLY A 142 11.43 9.65 -11.23
N ARG A 143 11.32 10.97 -11.37
CA ARG A 143 12.38 11.91 -11.02
C ARG A 143 12.08 12.61 -9.70
N LEU A 144 13.10 12.64 -8.83
CA LEU A 144 13.06 13.32 -7.54
C LEU A 144 13.48 14.79 -7.69
N ALA A 145 14.55 15.01 -8.45
CA ALA A 145 15.19 16.31 -8.65
C ALA A 145 15.90 16.36 -10.01
N ALA A 146 15.96 17.53 -10.65
CA ALA A 146 16.79 17.75 -11.83
C ALA A 146 17.20 19.22 -11.96
N VAL A 147 18.33 19.44 -12.64
CA VAL A 147 18.85 20.76 -12.97
C VAL A 147 19.10 20.85 -14.46
N ASN A 148 18.45 21.78 -15.17
CA ASN A 148 18.84 22.10 -16.53
C ASN A 148 19.96 23.14 -16.50
N TYR A 149 20.92 23.02 -17.41
CA TYR A 149 22.04 23.95 -17.54
C TYR A 149 21.93 24.76 -18.83
N ASN A 150 22.38 26.01 -18.77
CA ASN A 150 22.59 26.86 -19.94
C ASN A 150 23.81 26.37 -20.73
N THR A 151 23.95 26.85 -21.97
CA THR A 151 25.10 26.54 -22.84
C THR A 151 26.45 26.96 -22.25
N ASN A 152 26.46 27.92 -21.32
CA ASN A 152 27.66 28.33 -20.59
C ASN A 152 27.98 27.47 -19.35
N GLY A 153 27.22 26.39 -19.11
CA GLY A 153 27.42 25.48 -17.98
C GLY A 153 26.84 25.96 -16.65
N SER A 154 26.12 27.09 -16.61
CA SER A 154 25.46 27.57 -15.39
C SER A 154 24.07 26.94 -15.20
N PRO A 155 23.64 26.62 -13.95
CA PRO A 155 22.27 26.17 -13.68
C PRO A 155 21.22 27.17 -14.19
N ALA A 156 20.26 26.68 -14.96
CA ALA A 156 19.20 27.47 -15.59
C ALA A 156 17.83 27.25 -14.93
N THR A 157 17.47 26.00 -14.64
CA THR A 157 16.15 25.67 -14.08
C THR A 157 16.23 24.46 -13.16
N TYR A 158 15.48 24.53 -12.08
CA TYR A 158 15.33 23.51 -11.06
C TYR A 158 13.97 22.84 -11.18
N MET A 159 13.94 21.51 -11.21
CA MET A 159 12.72 20.75 -11.47
C MET A 159 12.48 19.68 -10.41
N TYR A 160 11.22 19.25 -10.32
CA TYR A 160 10.69 18.20 -9.44
C TYR A 160 10.67 18.56 -7.93
N GLN A 161 10.03 17.71 -7.15
CA GLN A 161 9.56 18.04 -5.79
C GLN A 161 10.65 18.00 -4.72
N PHE A 162 11.77 17.31 -4.96
CA PHE A 162 12.83 17.12 -3.97
C PHE A 162 14.03 18.06 -4.15
N ILE A 163 13.98 19.02 -5.07
CA ILE A 163 15.13 19.90 -5.35
C ILE A 163 15.51 20.72 -4.11
N ASN A 164 16.76 20.56 -3.65
CA ASN A 164 17.31 21.21 -2.45
C ASN A 164 16.40 21.12 -1.21
N THR A 165 15.68 20.01 -1.05
CA THR A 165 14.74 19.80 0.05
C THR A 165 14.71 18.33 0.46
N SER A 166 14.01 18.05 1.55
CA SER A 166 13.79 16.71 2.08
C SER A 166 12.29 16.37 2.13
N GLY A 167 12.00 15.07 2.15
CA GLY A 167 10.66 14.55 2.38
C GLY A 167 10.65 13.04 2.28
N TYR A 168 9.45 12.49 2.16
CA TYR A 168 9.26 11.05 2.06
C TYR A 168 8.78 10.64 0.68
N ILE A 169 9.27 9.50 0.21
CA ILE A 169 8.84 8.83 -1.00
C ILE A 169 7.96 7.67 -0.57
N GLY A 170 6.69 7.62 -1.00
CA GLY A 170 5.84 6.46 -0.79
C GLY A 170 6.23 5.33 -1.73
N VAL A 171 6.36 4.11 -1.20
CA VAL A 171 6.77 2.92 -1.96
C VAL A 171 5.80 1.75 -1.79
N LYS A 172 5.74 0.93 -2.83
CA LYS A 172 5.00 -0.33 -2.87
C LYS A 172 5.90 -1.39 -3.47
N PHE A 173 6.06 -2.53 -2.82
CA PHE A 173 6.93 -3.60 -3.28
C PHE A 173 6.38 -4.95 -2.86
N LYS A 174 7.09 -6.02 -3.21
CA LYS A 174 6.72 -7.37 -2.80
C LYS A 174 7.77 -7.95 -1.87
N VAL A 175 7.30 -8.58 -0.80
CA VAL A 175 8.06 -9.58 -0.04
C VAL A 175 7.41 -10.91 -0.36
N ASP A 176 8.19 -11.84 -0.90
CA ASP A 176 7.68 -13.03 -1.58
C ASP A 176 6.64 -12.69 -2.66
N THR A 177 5.38 -13.08 -2.43
CA THR A 177 4.25 -12.84 -3.34
C THR A 177 3.34 -11.70 -2.91
N HIS A 178 3.51 -11.20 -1.68
CA HIS A 178 2.60 -10.28 -1.01
C HIS A 178 3.03 -8.83 -1.20
N THR A 179 2.05 -7.92 -1.28
CA THR A 179 2.33 -6.50 -1.44
C THR A 179 2.56 -5.86 -0.08
N HIS A 180 3.59 -5.03 0.01
CA HIS A 180 3.90 -4.22 1.19
C HIS A 180 3.99 -2.75 0.82
N TYR A 181 3.64 -1.91 1.78
CA TYR A 181 3.71 -0.46 1.65
C TYR A 181 4.74 0.10 2.62
N GLY A 182 5.45 1.12 2.16
CA GLY A 182 6.50 1.73 2.97
C GLY A 182 6.82 3.14 2.54
N TRP A 183 7.87 3.68 3.15
CA TRP A 183 8.37 4.99 2.84
C TRP A 183 9.90 5.02 2.88
N ILE A 184 10.49 5.89 2.06
CA ILE A 184 11.92 6.20 2.09
C ILE A 184 12.08 7.69 2.35
N GLN A 185 12.80 8.07 3.39
CA GLN A 185 13.14 9.47 3.63
C GLN A 185 14.35 9.86 2.78
N PHE A 186 14.18 10.91 1.98
CA PHE A 186 15.18 11.34 1.02
C PHE A 186 15.38 12.85 1.09
N LYS A 187 16.63 13.27 0.86
CA LYS A 187 17.02 14.67 0.70
C LYS A 187 17.86 14.80 -0.56
N SER A 188 17.65 15.86 -1.35
CA SER A 188 18.63 16.27 -2.36
C SER A 188 19.37 17.53 -1.94
N THR A 189 20.59 17.68 -2.44
CA THR A 189 21.45 18.84 -2.21
C THR A 189 22.00 19.38 -3.53
N LEU A 190 22.33 20.67 -3.53
CA LEU A 190 22.91 21.40 -4.66
C LEU A 190 23.93 22.43 -4.15
N PRO A 191 24.94 22.80 -4.96
CA PRO A 191 25.63 22.03 -5.98
C PRO A 191 26.79 21.18 -5.38
N PRO A 192 27.14 20.01 -5.97
CA PRO A 192 26.52 19.32 -7.11
C PRO A 192 25.17 18.68 -6.76
N LEU A 193 24.39 18.26 -7.78
CA LEU A 193 23.14 17.51 -7.55
C LEU A 193 23.45 16.11 -7.02
N THR A 194 23.24 15.93 -5.72
CA THR A 194 23.39 14.65 -5.02
C THR A 194 22.18 14.37 -4.15
N GLY A 195 22.06 13.12 -3.71
CA GLY A 195 20.99 12.68 -2.82
C GLY A 195 21.52 12.07 -1.53
N THR A 196 20.66 11.98 -0.53
CA THR A 196 20.88 11.21 0.69
C THR A 196 19.61 10.46 1.03
N ILE A 197 19.73 9.13 1.13
CA ILE A 197 18.71 8.25 1.67
C ILE A 197 18.94 8.21 3.19
N ILE A 198 18.04 8.79 3.95
CA ILE A 198 18.23 9.01 5.39
C ILE A 198 17.88 7.73 6.14
N ASP A 199 16.66 7.23 5.94
CA ASP A 199 16.12 6.00 6.50
C ASP A 199 14.90 5.53 5.70
N TRP A 200 14.36 4.36 6.05
CA TRP A 200 13.13 3.81 5.48
C TRP A 200 12.38 2.94 6.49
N ALA A 201 11.10 2.73 6.23
CA ALA A 201 10.30 1.72 6.93
C ALA A 201 9.23 1.14 6.01
N TYR A 202 8.69 -0.02 6.39
CA TYR A 202 7.54 -0.63 5.73
C TYR A 202 6.64 -1.37 6.72
N GLU A 203 5.40 -1.62 6.32
CA GLU A 203 4.45 -2.43 7.09
C GLU A 203 4.64 -3.91 6.76
N ASP A 204 4.96 -4.70 7.78
CA ASP A 204 5.26 -6.13 7.65
C ASP A 204 4.02 -6.96 7.33
N GLN A 205 2.83 -6.47 7.70
CA GLN A 205 1.58 -7.13 7.31
C GLN A 205 1.27 -6.87 5.83
N PRO A 206 1.07 -7.92 5.02
CA PRO A 206 0.62 -7.80 3.64
C PRO A 206 -0.59 -6.88 3.47
N ASP A 207 -0.60 -6.13 2.38
CA ASP A 207 -1.70 -5.29 1.92
C ASP A 207 -2.23 -4.29 2.97
N THR A 208 -1.44 -4.00 4.00
CA THR A 208 -1.81 -3.15 5.13
C THR A 208 -1.27 -1.73 4.93
N PRO A 209 -2.11 -0.69 5.08
CA PRO A 209 -1.65 0.69 4.97
C PRO A 209 -0.67 1.09 6.06
N ILE A 210 0.23 2.01 5.74
CA ILE A 210 1.21 2.61 6.65
C ILE A 210 1.07 4.13 6.65
N HIS A 211 1.26 4.79 7.80
CA HIS A 211 1.47 6.24 7.79
C HIS A 211 2.93 6.58 7.49
N ILE A 212 3.14 7.53 6.58
CA ILE A 212 4.46 8.01 6.21
C ILE A 212 5.22 8.51 7.45
N GLY A 213 6.46 8.07 7.61
CA GLY A 213 7.30 8.46 8.74
C GLY A 213 7.05 7.67 10.02
N ASP A 214 6.09 6.73 10.04
CA ASP A 214 5.93 5.82 11.16
C ASP A 214 7.20 4.99 11.35
N LYS A 215 7.65 4.94 12.59
CA LYS A 215 8.78 4.13 13.05
C LYS A 215 8.23 3.22 14.12
N ALA A 216 8.56 1.93 14.08
CA ALA A 216 8.13 0.99 15.10
C ALA A 216 8.40 1.57 16.51
N PRO A 217 7.49 1.43 17.48
CA PRO A 217 7.88 1.57 18.87
C PRO A 217 9.00 0.55 19.15
N PRO A 218 10.06 0.92 19.90
CA PRO A 218 11.11 -0.04 20.24
C PRO A 218 10.48 -1.29 20.86
N PRO A 219 10.99 -2.50 20.57
CA PRO A 219 10.44 -3.71 21.14
C PRO A 219 10.41 -3.56 22.67
N ILE A 220 9.24 -3.74 23.26
CA ILE A 220 9.11 -3.82 24.72
C ILE A 220 9.85 -5.09 25.10
N ILE A 221 11.11 -4.97 25.52
CA ILE A 221 11.80 -6.06 26.18
C ILE A 221 11.06 -6.21 27.51
N PRO A 222 10.29 -7.30 27.75
CA PRO A 222 9.73 -7.52 29.06
C PRO A 222 10.92 -7.54 30.01
N ALA A 223 10.92 -6.64 31.00
CA ALA A 223 11.91 -6.69 32.07
C ALA A 223 11.87 -8.11 32.62
N ILE A 224 12.95 -8.87 32.43
CA ILE A 224 13.10 -10.17 33.09
C ILE A 224 12.95 -9.84 34.57
N PRO A 225 11.91 -10.35 35.28
CA PRO A 225 11.83 -10.15 36.70
C PRO A 225 13.11 -10.74 37.28
N LEU A 226 13.90 -9.92 37.96
CA LEU A 226 15.09 -10.32 38.70
C LEU A 226 14.64 -11.13 39.92
N LEU A 227 14.12 -12.33 39.70
CA LEU A 227 13.59 -13.25 40.69
C LEU A 227 13.92 -14.66 40.20
N LEU A 228 15.17 -15.07 40.47
CA LEU A 228 15.65 -16.44 40.69
C LEU A 228 17.17 -16.50 40.51
N LEU A 229 17.90 -15.74 41.35
CA LEU A 229 19.28 -16.08 41.69
C LEU A 229 19.43 -15.98 43.22
N GLN A 230 18.73 -16.88 43.90
CA GLN A 230 19.09 -17.33 45.23
C GLN A 230 19.04 -18.85 45.18
N ASP A 231 20.19 -19.45 44.89
CA ASP A 231 20.61 -20.76 45.39
C ASP A 231 22.14 -20.70 45.55
#